data_AF-A0AAV7ZN77-F1
#
_entry.id   AF-A0AAV7ZN77-F1
#
_cell.length_a   1.000
_cell.length_b   1.000
_cell.length_c   1.000
_cell.angle_alpha   90.00
_cell.angle_beta   90.00
_cell.angle_gamma   90.00
#
_symmetry.space_group_name_H-M   'P 1'
#
loop_
_entity.id
_entity.type
_entity.pdbx_description
1 polymer ?
#
loop_
_entity_poly.entity_id
_entity_poly.type
_entity_poly.pdbx_seq_one_letter_code
_entity_poly.pdbx_strand_id
1 'polypeptide(L)'
;MLNKIILISSIFISISILFASFLHNNKDPNSSQRTSSPITPSPAFDWYSDEDLYQNTEFSEKQSNEKQHQRVALKSLETLMLYGDQVTLARRGSPIPQLYCENCKDFGAPEANQAVCKPLKKTKNDIIWDCNLDLPEGYKLESHFLSCEGWDKPGDEYILKGSCGLEYRIKAVSNTKHK
;
A
#
# COMPACT_ATOMS: atom_id res chain seq x y z
N MET A 1 15.93 -12.23 -51.21
CA MET A 1 17.18 -12.46 -50.47
C MET A 1 17.68 -11.12 -49.94
N LEU A 2 18.13 -11.13 -48.68
CA LEU A 2 18.91 -10.15 -47.89
C LEU A 2 19.48 -8.93 -48.65
N ASN A 3 19.56 -7.70 -48.12
CA ASN A 3 19.86 -7.33 -46.73
C ASN A 3 19.54 -5.84 -46.43
N LYS A 4 19.23 -5.57 -45.16
CA LYS A 4 19.05 -4.26 -44.49
C LYS A 4 20.38 -3.46 -44.45
N ILE A 5 20.32 -2.14 -44.22
CA ILE A 5 20.99 -1.43 -43.08
C ILE A 5 20.96 0.11 -43.23
N ILE A 6 20.27 0.75 -42.25
CA ILE A 6 20.59 1.96 -41.47
C ILE A 6 20.65 3.33 -42.18
N LEU A 7 19.62 4.17 -41.93
CA LEU A 7 19.67 5.63 -41.97
C LEU A 7 18.59 6.18 -41.03
N ILE A 8 18.92 6.53 -39.77
CA ILE A 8 18.28 7.66 -39.05
C ILE A 8 19.30 8.21 -38.04
N SER A 9 20.10 9.18 -38.49
CA SER A 9 20.71 10.18 -37.63
C SER A 9 19.74 11.37 -37.47
N SER A 10 19.91 12.12 -36.38
CA SER A 10 19.42 13.48 -36.15
C SER A 10 17.90 13.67 -36.03
N ILE A 11 17.41 13.86 -34.79
CA ILE A 11 16.66 15.03 -34.30
C ILE A 11 16.58 14.84 -32.76
N PHE A 12 17.63 15.25 -32.06
CA PHE A 12 17.68 15.40 -30.60
C PHE A 12 18.22 16.80 -30.24
N ILE A 13 17.80 17.81 -31.00
CA ILE A 13 18.16 19.22 -30.75
C ILE A 13 16.94 20.08 -31.06
N SER A 14 16.00 20.12 -30.13
CA SER A 14 15.00 21.18 -30.04
C SER A 14 14.27 21.07 -28.72
N ILE A 15 14.55 22.04 -27.83
CA ILE A 15 13.76 22.57 -26.70
C ILE A 15 14.76 22.90 -25.57
N SER A 16 15.57 23.94 -25.79
CA SER A 16 16.42 24.57 -24.77
C SER A 16 16.47 26.09 -24.95
N ILE A 17 15.37 26.71 -25.38
CA ILE A 17 15.29 28.18 -25.50
C ILE A 17 13.89 28.66 -25.10
N LEU A 18 13.60 28.67 -23.80
CA LEU A 18 12.50 29.47 -23.21
C LEU A 18 12.80 29.72 -21.72
N PHE A 19 13.83 30.51 -21.39
CA PHE A 19 13.95 31.14 -20.07
C PHE A 19 14.76 32.44 -20.17
N ALA A 20 14.10 33.51 -20.62
CA ALA A 20 14.55 34.87 -20.38
C ALA A 20 13.36 35.81 -20.56
N SER A 21 12.82 36.35 -19.46
CA SER A 21 12.20 37.69 -19.33
C SER A 21 11.20 37.70 -18.17
N PHE A 22 11.67 37.92 -16.93
CA PHE A 22 10.83 38.59 -15.92
C PHE A 22 11.70 39.27 -14.87
N LEU A 23 12.19 40.47 -15.20
CA LEU A 23 12.60 41.47 -14.22
C LEU A 23 11.48 42.50 -14.16
N HIS A 24 10.86 42.68 -13.00
CA HIS A 24 10.25 43.95 -12.62
C HIS A 24 10.42 44.18 -11.12
N ASN A 25 10.94 45.39 -10.85
CA ASN A 25 11.19 46.02 -9.57
C ASN A 25 9.94 46.05 -8.69
N ASN A 26 10.13 45.89 -7.38
CA ASN A 26 9.45 46.74 -6.42
C ASN A 26 10.38 47.15 -5.28
N LYS A 27 10.49 48.47 -5.15
CA LYS A 27 11.27 49.24 -4.21
C LYS A 27 10.24 49.78 -3.23
N ASP A 28 10.33 49.41 -1.95
CA ASP A 28 9.62 50.15 -0.91
C ASP A 28 10.59 50.79 0.09
N PRO A 29 10.34 52.06 0.47
CA PRO A 29 11.21 52.86 1.30
C PRO A 29 10.71 52.87 2.75
N ASN A 30 11.56 52.51 3.72
CA ASN A 30 11.51 53.22 4.99
C ASN A 30 12.85 53.20 5.70
N SER A 31 13.37 54.39 5.92
CA SER A 31 14.59 54.66 6.65
C SER A 31 14.37 54.52 8.15
N SER A 32 15.37 54.01 8.86
CA SER A 32 15.85 54.65 10.08
C SER A 32 17.29 54.21 10.34
N GLN A 33 18.18 55.20 10.31
CA GLN A 33 19.60 55.10 10.66
C GLN A 33 19.75 54.90 12.18
N ARG A 34 20.72 54.11 12.65
CA ARG A 34 21.93 54.65 13.29
C ARG A 34 22.94 53.60 13.77
N THR A 35 24.19 54.08 13.75
CA THR A 35 25.38 53.75 14.55
C THR A 35 26.14 52.45 14.29
N SER A 36 27.29 52.67 13.65
CA SER A 36 28.48 51.83 13.54
C SER A 36 29.03 51.33 14.88
N SER A 37 29.50 50.08 14.91
CA SER A 37 30.46 49.56 15.89
C SER A 37 31.27 48.40 15.30
N PRO A 38 32.48 48.12 15.82
CA PRO A 38 33.60 47.61 15.03
C PRO A 38 33.58 46.11 14.77
N ILE A 39 34.19 45.76 13.64
CA ILE A 39 34.48 44.41 13.14
C ILE A 39 35.26 43.61 14.18
N THR A 40 34.73 42.45 14.57
CA THR A 40 35.49 41.35 15.18
C THR A 40 35.60 40.20 14.18
N PRO A 41 36.75 39.54 14.04
CA PRO A 41 36.94 38.47 13.07
C PRO A 41 36.30 37.16 13.57
N SER A 42 35.63 36.47 12.64
CA SER A 42 35.03 35.14 12.80
C SER A 42 36.06 34.11 13.28
N PRO A 43 35.70 33.21 14.22
CA PRO A 43 36.23 31.86 14.19
C PRO A 43 35.44 31.03 13.15
N ALA A 44 36.12 30.03 12.62
CA ALA A 44 35.72 29.24 11.46
C ALA A 44 34.35 28.56 11.62
N PHE A 45 33.63 28.54 10.50
CA PHE A 45 32.39 27.82 10.28
C PHE A 45 32.71 26.31 10.29
N ASP A 46 32.30 25.60 11.34
CA ASP A 46 32.31 24.14 11.40
C ASP A 46 31.33 23.61 10.35
N TRP A 47 31.83 22.86 9.39
CA TRP A 47 31.00 22.06 8.47
C TRP A 47 30.49 20.84 9.23
N TYR A 48 29.39 21.02 9.97
CA TYR A 48 28.60 19.89 10.47
C TYR A 48 28.09 19.13 9.24
N SER A 49 28.53 17.88 9.11
CA SER A 49 28.24 17.02 7.98
C SER A 49 26.80 16.53 8.06
N ASP A 50 25.94 16.99 7.15
CA ASP A 50 24.58 16.49 6.97
C ASP A 50 24.58 15.10 6.29
N GLU A 51 25.16 14.08 6.93
CA GLU A 51 25.00 12.67 6.53
C GLU A 51 24.03 11.88 7.43
N ASP A 52 23.46 12.50 8.48
CA ASP A 52 22.59 11.81 9.44
C ASP A 52 21.09 11.89 9.13
N LEU A 53 20.68 12.53 8.03
CA LEU A 53 19.25 12.78 7.74
C LEU A 53 18.59 11.82 6.72
N TYR A 54 19.30 10.79 6.26
CA TYR A 54 18.78 9.83 5.27
C TYR A 54 18.57 8.40 5.78
N GLN A 55 18.96 8.09 7.04
CA GLN A 55 18.81 6.74 7.61
C GLN A 55 17.67 6.60 8.63
N ASN A 56 17.00 7.69 8.99
CA ASN A 56 16.04 7.68 10.11
C ASN A 56 14.62 7.27 9.69
N THR A 57 14.28 7.33 8.39
CA THR A 57 12.96 6.92 7.89
C THR A 57 12.83 5.39 7.81
N GLU A 58 13.88 4.69 7.39
CA GLU A 58 13.89 3.22 7.27
C GLU A 58 14.01 2.52 8.63
N PHE A 59 14.64 3.16 9.61
CA PHE A 59 14.80 2.64 10.97
C PHE A 59 13.51 2.77 11.80
N SER A 60 12.73 3.83 11.58
CA SER A 60 11.42 4.05 12.23
C SER A 60 10.35 3.07 11.74
N GLU A 61 10.40 2.63 10.48
CA GLU A 61 9.50 1.60 9.94
C GLU A 61 9.89 0.19 10.42
N LYS A 62 11.18 -0.11 10.54
CA LYS A 62 11.65 -1.42 11.04
C LYS A 62 11.33 -1.64 12.52
N GLN A 63 11.44 -0.60 13.37
CA GLN A 63 11.16 -0.71 14.80
C GLN A 63 9.67 -0.84 15.16
N SER A 64 8.75 -0.32 14.34
CA SER A 64 7.30 -0.51 14.56
C SER A 64 6.84 -1.90 14.13
N ASN A 65 7.53 -2.51 13.15
CA ASN A 65 7.17 -3.82 12.59
C ASN A 65 7.68 -5.00 13.43
N GLU A 66 8.84 -4.86 14.09
CA GLU A 66 9.35 -5.89 15.03
C GLU A 66 8.65 -5.88 16.40
N LYS A 67 8.14 -4.72 16.84
CA LYS A 67 7.28 -4.64 18.02
C LYS A 67 5.86 -5.09 17.66
N GLN A 68 5.61 -6.37 17.93
CA GLN A 68 4.31 -7.02 18.16
C GLN A 68 3.72 -7.81 16.98
N HIS A 69 4.52 -8.68 16.33
CA HIS A 69 3.93 -9.91 15.80
C HIS A 69 3.25 -10.66 16.95
N GLN A 70 1.91 -10.77 16.90
CA GLN A 70 1.11 -11.39 17.94
C GLN A 70 0.67 -12.78 17.48
N ARG A 71 0.91 -13.77 18.34
CA ARG A 71 0.41 -15.14 18.17
C ARG A 71 -1.01 -15.22 18.72
N VAL A 72 -1.93 -15.74 17.92
CA VAL A 72 -3.32 -15.98 18.36
C VAL A 72 -3.73 -17.41 18.05
N ALA A 73 -4.54 -18.02 18.91
CA ALA A 73 -5.09 -19.35 18.65
C ALA A 73 -6.15 -19.23 17.55
N LEU A 74 -6.07 -20.05 16.50
CA LEU A 74 -7.03 -20.02 15.39
C LEU A 74 -8.46 -20.17 15.91
N LYS A 75 -8.67 -21.10 16.85
CA LYS A 75 -9.97 -21.35 17.48
C LYS A 75 -10.54 -20.19 18.30
N SER A 76 -9.71 -19.28 18.80
CA SER A 76 -10.20 -18.16 19.59
C SER A 76 -10.77 -17.03 18.73
N LEU A 77 -10.64 -17.11 17.40
CA LEU A 77 -11.23 -16.14 16.50
C LEU A 77 -12.76 -16.25 16.50
N GLU A 78 -13.43 -15.13 16.70
CA GLU A 78 -14.90 -15.04 16.68
C GLU A 78 -15.43 -14.34 15.45
N THR A 79 -14.67 -13.39 14.91
CA THR A 79 -15.00 -12.66 13.69
C THR A 79 -13.71 -12.15 13.06
N LEU A 80 -13.64 -12.19 11.74
CA LEU A 80 -12.60 -11.53 10.94
C LEU A 80 -13.26 -10.41 10.14
N MET A 81 -12.66 -9.23 10.20
CA MET A 81 -12.99 -8.09 9.34
C MET A 81 -11.81 -7.86 8.41
N LEU A 82 -12.06 -7.90 7.11
CA LEU A 82 -11.07 -7.74 6.06
C LEU A 82 -11.47 -6.57 5.17
N TYR A 83 -10.49 -5.85 4.65
CA TYR A 83 -10.70 -4.60 3.91
C TYR A 83 -10.03 -4.64 2.54
N GLY A 84 -10.68 -4.08 1.52
CA GLY A 84 -10.23 -4.14 0.12
C GLY A 84 -9.00 -3.30 -0.18
N ASP A 85 -8.69 -2.30 0.66
CA ASP A 85 -7.53 -1.42 0.52
C ASP A 85 -6.37 -1.76 1.46
N GLN A 86 -6.45 -2.89 2.17
CA GLN A 86 -5.44 -3.33 3.15
C GLN A 86 -4.69 -4.57 2.68
N VAL A 87 -3.46 -4.70 3.18
CA VAL A 87 -2.64 -5.90 3.02
C VAL A 87 -2.56 -6.69 4.34
N THR A 88 -2.20 -7.97 4.25
CA THR A 88 -1.97 -8.85 5.38
C THR A 88 -0.64 -8.52 6.06
N LEU A 89 -0.54 -8.75 7.37
CA LEU A 89 0.76 -8.91 8.01
C LEU A 89 1.38 -10.24 7.57
N ALA A 90 2.68 -10.24 7.34
CA ALA A 90 3.42 -11.44 6.97
C ALA A 90 4.76 -11.48 7.71
N ARG A 91 5.11 -12.66 8.23
CA ARG A 91 6.39 -12.87 8.94
C ARG A 91 7.37 -13.67 8.11
N ARG A 92 6.88 -14.66 7.34
CA ARG A 92 7.73 -15.59 6.56
C ARG A 92 7.56 -15.45 5.06
N GLY A 93 6.57 -14.68 4.62
CA GLY A 93 6.34 -14.32 3.23
C GLY A 93 6.19 -12.82 3.06
N SER A 94 5.72 -12.41 1.89
CA SER A 94 5.36 -11.02 1.62
C SER A 94 3.89 -10.78 1.98
N PRO A 95 3.55 -9.57 2.48
CA PRO A 95 2.16 -9.11 2.55
C PRO A 95 1.42 -9.32 1.23
N ILE A 96 0.16 -9.76 1.32
CA ILE A 96 -0.76 -9.91 0.18
C ILE A 96 -2.04 -9.07 0.44
N PRO A 97 -2.87 -8.76 -0.57
CA PRO A 97 -4.17 -8.13 -0.33
C PRO A 97 -5.01 -8.94 0.67
N GLN A 98 -5.73 -8.26 1.56
CA GLN A 98 -6.66 -8.95 2.47
C GLN A 98 -7.88 -9.50 1.73
N LEU A 99 -8.33 -8.83 0.67
CA LEU A 99 -9.39 -9.28 -0.21
C LEU A 99 -8.82 -9.41 -1.62
N TYR A 100 -9.13 -10.53 -2.27
CA TYR A 100 -8.75 -10.76 -3.65
C TYR A 100 -9.88 -11.42 -4.43
N CYS A 101 -10.36 -10.73 -5.46
CA CYS A 101 -11.38 -11.27 -6.35
C CYS A 101 -10.76 -11.95 -7.59
N GLU A 102 -10.93 -13.27 -7.71
CA GLU A 102 -10.35 -14.01 -8.84
C GLU A 102 -10.96 -13.63 -10.19
N ASN A 103 -12.28 -13.38 -10.23
CA ASN A 103 -13.04 -13.27 -11.47
C ASN A 103 -13.83 -11.96 -11.61
N CYS A 104 -13.59 -10.96 -10.75
CA CYS A 104 -14.31 -9.67 -10.84
C CYS A 104 -14.09 -9.00 -12.20
N LYS A 105 -12.87 -9.07 -12.74
CA LYS A 105 -12.51 -8.50 -14.05
C LYS A 105 -13.30 -9.13 -15.19
N ASP A 106 -13.56 -10.43 -15.12
CA ASP A 106 -14.34 -11.16 -16.15
C ASP A 106 -15.78 -10.66 -16.23
N PHE A 107 -16.29 -10.14 -15.12
CA PHE A 107 -17.64 -9.58 -15.01
C PHE A 107 -17.69 -8.05 -15.07
N GLY A 108 -16.55 -7.36 -15.22
CA GLY A 108 -16.47 -5.90 -15.14
C GLY A 108 -16.91 -5.34 -13.78
N ALA A 109 -16.86 -6.14 -12.72
CA ALA A 109 -17.28 -5.77 -11.38
C ALA A 109 -16.11 -5.15 -10.59
N PRO A 110 -16.36 -4.13 -9.74
CA PRO A 110 -15.37 -3.72 -8.74
C PRO A 110 -15.23 -4.79 -7.64
N GLU A 111 -14.08 -4.81 -6.99
CA GLU A 111 -13.83 -5.68 -5.83
C GLU A 111 -14.59 -5.18 -4.59
N ALA A 112 -14.79 -6.05 -3.60
CA ALA A 112 -15.48 -5.73 -2.36
C ALA A 112 -14.61 -4.82 -1.49
N ASN A 113 -15.22 -3.82 -0.86
CA ASN A 113 -14.50 -2.92 0.06
C ASN A 113 -14.28 -3.57 1.44
N GLN A 114 -15.15 -4.49 1.83
CA GLN A 114 -15.11 -5.14 3.14
C GLN A 114 -15.67 -6.56 3.07
N ALA A 115 -15.11 -7.45 3.89
CA ALA A 115 -15.70 -8.74 4.22
C ALA A 115 -15.76 -8.94 5.74
N VAL A 116 -16.86 -9.54 6.20
CA VAL A 116 -17.03 -10.00 7.59
C VAL A 116 -17.21 -11.52 7.57
N CYS A 117 -16.28 -12.23 8.18
CA CYS A 117 -16.29 -13.68 8.25
C CYS A 117 -16.50 -14.15 9.69
N LYS A 118 -17.44 -15.07 9.89
CA LYS A 118 -17.77 -15.69 11.17
C LYS A 118 -17.52 -17.21 11.11
N PRO A 119 -17.08 -17.84 12.20
CA PRO A 119 -16.94 -19.29 12.26
C PRO A 119 -18.31 -19.97 12.12
N LEU A 120 -18.51 -20.75 11.06
CA LEU A 120 -19.65 -21.65 10.91
C LEU A 120 -19.43 -22.94 11.71
N LYS A 121 -18.20 -23.48 11.66
CA LYS A 121 -17.79 -24.67 12.41
C LYS A 121 -16.30 -24.60 12.76
N LYS A 122 -15.96 -24.88 14.01
CA LYS A 122 -14.57 -24.97 14.48
C LYS A 122 -14.16 -26.43 14.64
N THR A 123 -13.01 -26.81 14.11
CA THR A 123 -12.39 -28.13 14.30
C THR A 123 -11.10 -27.98 15.11
N LYS A 124 -10.30 -29.04 15.24
CA LYS A 124 -9.04 -28.96 15.98
C LYS A 124 -8.04 -28.00 15.34
N ASN A 125 -7.90 -28.07 14.02
CA ASN A 125 -6.85 -27.38 13.27
C ASN A 125 -7.39 -26.40 12.22
N ASP A 126 -8.71 -26.25 12.11
CA ASP A 126 -9.32 -25.50 11.02
C ASP A 126 -10.69 -24.92 11.41
N ILE A 127 -11.15 -23.90 10.68
CA ILE A 127 -12.45 -23.25 10.83
C ILE A 127 -13.12 -23.20 9.47
N ILE A 128 -14.35 -23.70 9.39
CA ILE A 128 -15.24 -23.43 8.27
C ILE A 128 -15.82 -22.03 8.48
N TRP A 129 -15.54 -21.12 7.55
CA TRP A 129 -15.96 -19.72 7.62
C TRP A 129 -17.21 -19.46 6.80
N ASP A 130 -18.16 -18.74 7.38
CA ASP A 130 -19.24 -18.07 6.65
C ASP A 130 -18.88 -16.60 6.49
N CYS A 131 -18.74 -16.15 5.24
CA CYS A 131 -18.25 -14.82 4.90
C CYS A 131 -19.32 -14.04 4.14
N ASN A 132 -19.54 -12.80 4.58
CA ASN A 132 -20.40 -11.84 3.90
C ASN A 132 -19.55 -10.68 3.38
N LEU A 133 -19.74 -10.32 2.10
CA LEU A 133 -18.96 -9.30 1.42
C LEU A 133 -19.88 -8.17 0.98
N ASP A 134 -19.38 -6.93 1.05
CA ASP A 134 -20.02 -5.76 0.47
C ASP A 134 -19.82 -5.76 -1.06
N LEU A 135 -20.67 -6.53 -1.75
CA LEU A 135 -20.65 -6.63 -3.22
C LEU A 135 -21.66 -5.67 -3.85
N PRO A 136 -21.34 -5.08 -5.02
CA PRO A 136 -22.27 -4.24 -5.77
C PRO A 136 -23.55 -4.98 -6.16
N GLU A 137 -24.61 -4.21 -6.40
CA GLU A 137 -25.86 -4.76 -6.93
C GLU A 137 -25.62 -5.52 -8.24
N GLY A 138 -26.31 -6.65 -8.40
CA GLY A 138 -26.17 -7.52 -9.56
C GLY A 138 -25.12 -8.63 -9.39
N TYR A 139 -24.37 -8.65 -8.29
CA TYR A 139 -23.41 -9.72 -7.99
C TYR A 139 -23.69 -10.40 -6.65
N LYS A 140 -23.30 -11.67 -6.56
CA LYS A 140 -23.32 -12.46 -5.32
C LYS A 140 -22.04 -13.23 -5.18
N LEU A 141 -21.67 -13.50 -3.92
CA LEU A 141 -20.59 -14.43 -3.60
C LEU A 141 -20.93 -15.81 -4.17
N GLU A 142 -20.03 -16.36 -4.98
CA GLU A 142 -20.12 -17.72 -5.50
C GLU A 142 -19.37 -18.69 -4.58
N SER A 143 -18.11 -18.37 -4.29
CA SER A 143 -17.23 -19.16 -3.43
C SER A 143 -16.18 -18.27 -2.78
N HIS A 144 -15.61 -18.75 -1.68
CA HIS A 144 -14.53 -18.07 -0.97
C HIS A 144 -13.54 -19.07 -0.37
N PHE A 145 -12.30 -18.62 -0.19
CA PHE A 145 -11.23 -19.33 0.50
C PHE A 145 -10.52 -18.38 1.45
N LEU A 146 -10.58 -18.67 2.76
CA LEU A 146 -9.94 -17.87 3.79
C LEU A 146 -8.67 -18.58 4.27
N SER A 147 -7.56 -17.87 4.29
CA SER A 147 -6.27 -18.41 4.76
C SER A 147 -5.56 -17.41 5.65
N CYS A 148 -4.87 -17.90 6.67
CA CYS A 148 -4.04 -17.10 7.56
C CYS A 148 -2.63 -17.70 7.64
N GLU A 149 -1.62 -16.89 7.88
CA GLU A 149 -0.27 -17.40 8.10
C GLU A 149 -0.23 -18.14 9.45
N GLY A 150 0.05 -19.45 9.42
CA GLY A 150 0.34 -20.20 10.63
C GLY A 150 1.49 -19.58 11.41
N TRP A 151 1.55 -19.78 12.72
CA TRP A 151 2.63 -19.21 13.52
C TRP A 151 3.95 -19.92 13.20
N ASP A 152 4.08 -21.21 13.50
CA ASP A 152 5.36 -21.93 13.33
C ASP A 152 5.48 -22.57 11.93
N LYS A 153 4.38 -23.05 11.34
CA LYS A 153 4.29 -23.72 10.02
C LYS A 153 2.86 -23.64 9.43
N PRO A 154 2.66 -23.98 8.15
CA PRO A 154 1.31 -24.08 7.57
C PRO A 154 0.43 -25.08 8.33
N GLY A 155 -0.83 -24.71 8.58
CA GLY A 155 -1.82 -25.57 9.26
C GLY A 155 -1.70 -25.67 10.78
N ASP A 156 -0.96 -24.77 11.42
CA ASP A 156 -0.86 -24.73 12.89
C ASP A 156 -2.14 -24.24 13.59
N GLU A 157 -2.33 -24.69 14.83
CA GLU A 157 -3.43 -24.23 15.70
C GLU A 157 -3.33 -22.75 16.09
N TYR A 158 -2.17 -22.12 15.83
CA TYR A 158 -1.91 -20.72 16.08
C TYR A 158 -1.50 -20.03 14.79
N ILE A 159 -1.89 -18.78 14.65
CA ILE A 159 -1.63 -17.95 13.48
C ILE A 159 -1.00 -16.61 13.89
N LEU A 160 -0.43 -15.93 12.90
CA LEU A 160 -0.03 -14.53 13.01
C LEU A 160 -1.28 -13.63 12.98
N LYS A 161 -1.49 -12.82 14.02
CA LYS A 161 -2.58 -11.83 14.04
C LYS A 161 -2.42 -10.86 12.87
N GLY A 162 -3.51 -10.58 12.16
CA GLY A 162 -3.50 -9.69 10.99
C GLY A 162 -3.01 -10.33 9.69
N SER A 163 -2.71 -11.63 9.69
CA SER A 163 -2.22 -12.34 8.49
C SER A 163 -3.30 -12.99 7.63
N CYS A 164 -4.57 -12.87 8.00
CA CYS A 164 -5.66 -13.53 7.28
C CYS A 164 -6.04 -12.75 6.02
N GLY A 165 -6.23 -13.46 4.91
CA GLY A 165 -6.77 -12.96 3.65
C GLY A 165 -7.90 -13.85 3.13
N LEU A 166 -8.74 -13.28 2.27
CA LEU A 166 -9.88 -13.93 1.64
C LEU A 166 -9.77 -13.79 0.12
N GLU A 167 -9.63 -14.94 -0.53
CA GLU A 167 -9.81 -15.08 -1.97
C GLU A 167 -11.28 -15.43 -2.24
N TYR A 168 -11.89 -14.82 -3.25
CA TYR A 168 -13.29 -15.05 -3.55
C TYR A 168 -13.64 -14.95 -5.03
N ARG A 169 -14.77 -15.57 -5.37
CA ARG A 169 -15.36 -15.56 -6.71
C ARG A 169 -16.78 -15.02 -6.61
N ILE A 170 -17.18 -14.29 -7.64
CA ILE A 170 -18.54 -13.75 -7.77
C ILE A 170 -19.28 -14.40 -8.93
N LYS A 171 -20.61 -14.30 -8.89
CA LYS A 171 -21.50 -14.60 -10.00
C LYS A 171 -22.51 -13.49 -10.19
N ALA A 172 -22.91 -13.28 -11.44
CA ALA A 172 -24.01 -12.37 -11.76
C ALA A 172 -25.35 -12.92 -11.24
N VAL A 173 -26.18 -12.03 -10.71
CA VAL A 173 -27.56 -12.32 -10.38
C VAL A 173 -28.39 -12.00 -11.61
N SER A 174 -28.94 -13.01 -12.27
CA SER A 174 -29.94 -12.77 -13.30
C SER A 174 -31.18 -12.17 -12.63
N ASN A 175 -31.50 -10.92 -12.96
CA ASN A 175 -32.80 -10.35 -12.63
C ASN A 175 -33.85 -11.04 -13.53
N THR A 176 -34.31 -12.23 -13.14
CA THR A 176 -35.55 -12.80 -13.69
C THR A 176 -36.74 -12.05 -13.13
N LYS A 177 -36.91 -10.80 -13.57
CA LYS A 177 -38.17 -10.07 -13.51
C LYS A 177 -38.38 -9.47 -14.88
N HIS A 178 -39.06 -10.21 -15.74
CA HIS A 178 -39.98 -9.72 -16.79
C HIS A 178 -40.48 -10.91 -17.61
N LYS A 179 -41.61 -11.48 -17.17
CA LYS A 179 -42.68 -11.90 -18.09
C LYS A 179 -44.01 -11.85 -17.37
#